data_AF-A0A5B8V9N6-F1
#
_entry.id   AF-A0A5B8V9N6-F1
#
_cell.length_a   1.000
_cell.length_b   1.000
_cell.length_c   1.000
_cell.angle_alpha   90.00
_cell.angle_beta   90.00
_cell.angle_gamma   90.00
#
_symmetry.space_group_name_H-M   'P 1'
#
loop_
_entity.id
_entity.type
_entity.pdbx_description
1 polymer ?
#
loop_
_entity_poly.entity_id
_entity_poly.type
_entity_poly.pdbx_seq_one_letter_code
_entity_poly.pdbx_strand_id
1 'polypeptide(L)'
;MYSYLKALHIIFVVTWFAGMFYMPRLFIYSTEAGEKTEIECNILRSQFKIMMRRLWYGITWPSAILTLIFGPLVMFNAGWNKLILEPEGRWLLIKLIFVVLLYVYHFTLHKIFKQEMNGIYKYTSQQLRMWNEVSTVFLVAIVTLAVVKQSESFIWSLAGLIGFIIVLMSAIKIYKIIRTKK
;
A
#
# COMPACT_ATOMS: atom_id res chain seq x y z
N MET A 1 -7.42 6.12 -27.57
CA MET A 1 -8.01 5.20 -26.56
C MET A 1 -7.02 4.82 -25.45
N TYR A 2 -5.83 4.30 -25.78
CA TYR A 2 -4.83 3.85 -24.81
C TYR A 2 -4.45 4.90 -23.75
N SER A 3 -4.14 6.14 -24.14
CA SER A 3 -3.73 7.20 -23.20
C SER A 3 -4.78 7.53 -22.16
N TYR A 4 -6.07 7.50 -22.53
CA TYR A 4 -7.17 7.72 -21.59
C TYR A 4 -7.31 6.57 -20.59
N LEU A 5 -7.21 5.31 -21.05
CA LEU A 5 -7.22 4.15 -20.15
C LEU A 5 -6.02 4.14 -19.21
N LYS A 6 -4.85 4.54 -19.71
CA LYS A 6 -3.63 4.69 -18.92
C LYS A 6 -3.79 5.79 -17.86
N ALA A 7 -4.38 6.93 -18.22
CA ALA A 7 -4.67 8.01 -17.28
C ALA A 7 -5.64 7.55 -16.18
N LEU A 8 -6.76 6.90 -16.54
CA LEU A 8 -7.71 6.34 -15.59
C LEU A 8 -7.04 5.32 -14.65
N HIS A 9 -6.24 4.40 -15.20
CA HIS A 9 -5.48 3.45 -14.38
C HIS A 9 -4.58 4.16 -13.36
N ILE A 10 -3.81 5.17 -13.79
CA ILE A 10 -2.93 5.92 -12.89
C ILE A 10 -3.74 6.64 -11.81
N ILE A 11 -4.86 7.27 -12.15
CA ILE A 11 -5.75 7.94 -11.19
C ILE A 11 -6.20 6.95 -10.11
N PHE A 12 -6.69 5.76 -10.51
CA PHE A 12 -7.15 4.76 -9.55
C PHE A 12 -6.03 4.14 -8.72
N VAL A 13 -4.81 4.01 -9.28
CA VAL A 13 -3.63 3.62 -8.51
C VAL A 13 -3.34 4.66 -7.44
N VAL A 14 -3.34 5.95 -7.78
CA VAL A 14 -3.07 7.04 -6.83
C VAL A 14 -4.13 7.08 -5.72
N THR A 15 -5.41 6.99 -6.06
CA THR A 15 -6.49 6.99 -5.06
C THR A 15 -6.46 5.75 -4.17
N TRP A 16 -6.08 4.59 -4.72
CA TRP A 16 -5.91 3.36 -3.94
C TRP A 16 -4.75 3.48 -2.95
N PHE A 17 -3.59 3.97 -3.39
CA PHE A 17 -2.43 4.18 -2.52
C PHE A 17 -2.68 5.24 -1.45
N ALA A 18 -3.42 6.31 -1.76
CA ALA A 18 -3.82 7.31 -0.77
C ALA A 18 -4.60 6.67 0.40
N GLY A 19 -5.52 5.75 0.09
CA GLY A 19 -6.24 4.96 1.11
C GLY A 19 -5.31 4.04 1.92
N MET A 20 -4.38 3.34 1.25
CA MET A 20 -3.44 2.42 1.90
C MET A 20 -2.39 3.12 2.78
N PHE A 21 -2.03 4.36 2.49
CA PHE A 21 -1.19 5.17 3.40
C PHE A 21 -1.94 5.70 4.60
N TYR A 22 -3.23 6.01 4.44
CA TYR A 22 -3.98 6.67 5.50
C TYR A 22 -4.64 5.68 6.47
N MET A 23 -4.96 4.47 6.04
CA MET A 23 -5.60 3.46 6.90
C MET A 23 -4.73 2.97 8.07
N PRO A 24 -3.46 2.55 7.87
CA PRO A 24 -2.58 2.19 8.98
C PRO A 24 -2.42 3.32 10.00
N ARG A 25 -2.45 4.58 9.56
CA ARG A 25 -2.42 5.75 10.46
C ARG A 25 -3.67 5.83 11.33
N LEU A 26 -4.85 5.61 10.75
CA LEU A 26 -6.08 5.54 11.53
C LEU A 26 -6.06 4.39 12.54
N PHE A 27 -5.51 3.23 12.19
CA PHE A 27 -5.31 2.11 13.12
C PHE A 27 -4.41 2.48 14.30
N ILE A 28 -3.30 3.18 14.04
CA ILE A 28 -2.40 3.66 15.09
C ILE A 28 -3.16 4.57 16.06
N TYR A 29 -3.88 5.57 15.55
CA TYR A 29 -4.62 6.51 16.41
C TYR A 29 -5.77 5.83 17.18
N SER A 30 -6.43 4.86 16.56
CA SER A 30 -7.47 4.04 17.18
C SER A 30 -6.93 3.16 18.32
N THR A 31 -5.71 2.65 18.16
CA THR A 31 -4.99 1.88 19.19
C THR A 31 -4.49 2.80 20.31
N GLU A 32 -3.84 3.92 19.99
CA GLU A 32 -3.34 4.92 20.95
C GLU A 32 -4.49 5.57 21.75
N ALA A 33 -5.69 5.70 21.17
CA ALA A 33 -6.88 6.14 21.90
C ALA A 33 -7.27 5.19 23.06
N GLY A 34 -6.83 3.92 23.02
CA GLY A 34 -7.03 2.97 24.10
C GLY A 34 -6.21 3.25 25.36
N GLU A 35 -5.18 4.09 25.27
CA GLU A 35 -4.33 4.48 26.41
C GLU A 35 -4.88 5.72 27.13
N LYS A 36 -5.96 6.32 26.61
CA LYS A 36 -6.62 7.50 27.18
C LYS A 36 -7.71 7.13 28.18
N THR A 37 -8.30 8.16 28.82
CA THR A 37 -9.46 7.96 29.69
C THR A 37 -10.61 7.29 28.94
N GLU A 38 -11.46 6.56 29.66
CA GLU A 38 -12.56 5.79 29.05
C GLU A 38 -13.50 6.66 28.20
N ILE A 39 -13.78 7.88 28.65
CA ILE A 39 -14.61 8.86 27.95
C ILE A 39 -13.94 9.28 26.63
N GLU A 40 -12.66 9.67 26.66
CA GLU A 40 -11.93 10.07 25.45
C GLU A 40 -11.75 8.90 24.47
N CYS A 41 -11.48 7.71 24.99
CA CYS A 41 -11.33 6.49 24.22
C CYS A 41 -12.59 6.18 23.39
N ASN A 42 -13.76 6.24 24.02
CA ASN A 42 -15.04 5.98 23.36
C ASN A 42 -15.35 7.03 22.28
N ILE A 43 -15.12 8.31 22.57
CA ILE A 43 -15.34 9.41 21.62
C ILE A 43 -14.40 9.26 20.41
N LEU A 44 -13.10 9.08 20.64
CA LEU A 44 -12.11 8.99 19.57
C LEU A 44 -12.31 7.73 18.71
N ARG A 45 -12.49 6.56 19.33
CA ARG A 45 -12.70 5.31 18.58
C ARG A 45 -13.98 5.34 17.78
N SER A 46 -15.07 5.91 18.29
CA SER A 46 -16.31 6.04 17.51
C SER A 46 -16.12 6.91 16.26
N GLN A 47 -15.39 8.03 16.38
CA GLN A 47 -15.07 8.90 15.27
C GLN A 47 -14.14 8.22 14.26
N PHE A 48 -13.07 7.56 14.72
CA PHE A 48 -12.15 6.84 13.84
C PHE A 48 -12.84 5.69 13.09
N LYS A 49 -13.81 5.00 13.71
CA LYS A 49 -14.63 3.99 13.01
C LYS A 49 -15.37 4.57 11.80
N ILE A 50 -15.93 5.77 11.94
CA ILE A 50 -16.62 6.45 10.83
C ILE A 50 -15.63 6.82 9.73
N MET A 51 -14.49 7.41 10.10
CA MET A 51 -13.45 7.82 9.15
C MET A 51 -12.88 6.62 8.36
N MET A 52 -12.54 5.54 9.07
CA MET A 52 -12.04 4.31 8.46
C MET A 52 -13.07 3.70 7.51
N ARG A 53 -14.34 3.64 7.90
CA ARG A 53 -15.40 3.06 7.06
C ARG A 53 -15.60 3.85 5.76
N ARG A 54 -15.65 5.18 5.85
CA ARG A 54 -15.82 6.07 4.68
C ARG A 54 -14.63 5.97 3.74
N LEU A 55 -13.41 5.97 4.27
CA LEU A 55 -12.19 5.86 3.48
C LEU A 55 -12.06 4.48 2.81
N TRP A 56 -12.31 3.40 3.57
CA TRP A 56 -12.11 2.05 3.09
C TRP A 56 -13.11 1.66 2.02
N TYR A 57 -14.40 1.83 2.30
CA TYR A 57 -15.46 1.45 1.36
C TYR A 57 -15.79 2.52 0.33
N GLY A 58 -15.57 3.80 0.64
CA GLY A 58 -15.86 4.89 -0.29
C GLY A 58 -14.78 5.13 -1.33
N ILE A 59 -13.50 4.97 -0.96
CA ILE A 59 -12.37 5.32 -1.84
C ILE A 59 -11.50 4.10 -2.11
N THR A 60 -11.02 3.43 -1.07
CA THR A 60 -9.92 2.45 -1.20
C THR A 60 -10.35 1.19 -1.96
N TRP A 61 -11.47 0.58 -1.57
CA TRP A 61 -12.01 -0.63 -2.23
C TRP A 61 -12.44 -0.37 -3.69
N PRO A 62 -13.25 0.67 -3.98
CA PRO A 62 -13.63 0.98 -5.36
C PRO A 62 -12.41 1.24 -6.24
N SER A 63 -11.42 1.99 -5.74
CA SER A 63 -10.18 2.26 -6.48
C SER A 63 -9.36 1.00 -6.72
N ALA A 64 -9.30 0.07 -5.75
CA ALA A 64 -8.62 -1.21 -5.91
C ALA A 64 -9.26 -2.07 -7.00
N ILE A 65 -10.59 -2.12 -7.06
CA ILE A 65 -11.34 -2.87 -8.09
C ILE A 65 -11.13 -2.23 -9.46
N LEU A 66 -11.26 -0.91 -9.56
CA LEU A 66 -11.08 -0.20 -10.82
C LEU A 66 -9.64 -0.32 -11.32
N THR A 67 -8.64 -0.27 -10.43
CA THR A 67 -7.23 -0.53 -10.77
C THR A 67 -7.05 -1.94 -11.36
N LEU A 68 -7.72 -2.95 -10.78
CA LEU A 68 -7.68 -4.33 -11.27
C LEU A 68 -8.30 -4.50 -12.66
N ILE A 69 -9.31 -3.69 -13.00
CA ILE A 69 -9.97 -3.72 -14.31
C ILE A 69 -9.15 -2.96 -15.34
N PHE A 70 -8.72 -1.73 -15.02
CA PHE A 70 -7.98 -0.88 -15.94
C PHE A 70 -6.55 -1.37 -16.21
N GLY A 71 -5.91 -2.06 -15.26
CA GLY A 71 -4.56 -2.61 -15.43
C GLY A 71 -4.45 -3.57 -16.63
N PRO A 72 -5.23 -4.67 -16.65
CA PRO A 72 -5.32 -5.58 -17.78
C PRO A 72 -5.78 -4.89 -19.07
N LEU A 73 -6.78 -3.99 -19.02
CA LEU A 73 -7.24 -3.25 -20.20
C LEU A 73 -6.10 -2.44 -20.86
N VAL A 74 -5.27 -1.77 -20.06
CA VAL A 74 -4.09 -1.04 -20.54
C VAL A 74 -3.06 -2.01 -21.11
N MET A 75 -2.86 -3.17 -20.46
CA MET A 75 -1.92 -4.21 -20.91
C MET A 75 -2.32 -4.83 -22.25
N PHE A 76 -3.60 -5.18 -22.44
CA PHE A 76 -4.11 -5.75 -23.68
C PHE A 76 -4.07 -4.75 -24.83
N ASN A 77 -4.47 -3.49 -24.59
CA ASN A 77 -4.45 -2.45 -25.63
C ASN A 77 -3.03 -1.99 -26.01
N ALA A 78 -2.05 -2.18 -25.13
CA ALA A 78 -0.64 -1.91 -25.44
C ALA A 78 0.05 -3.06 -26.20
N GLY A 79 -0.61 -4.20 -26.41
CA GLY A 79 0.03 -5.40 -26.97
C GLY A 79 1.05 -6.06 -26.02
N TRP A 80 1.12 -5.63 -24.76
CA TRP A 80 2.08 -6.15 -23.77
C TRP A 80 1.77 -7.58 -23.33
N ASN A 81 0.54 -8.04 -23.57
CA ASN A 81 0.12 -9.43 -23.38
C ASN A 81 1.00 -10.44 -24.15
N LYS A 82 1.48 -10.07 -25.34
CA LYS A 82 2.36 -10.94 -26.15
C LYS A 82 3.81 -10.97 -25.64
N LEU A 83 4.24 -9.88 -25.00
CA LEU A 83 5.59 -9.71 -24.45
C LEU A 83 5.81 -10.43 -23.11
N ILE A 84 4.77 -10.84 -22.38
CA ILE A 84 4.89 -11.44 -21.03
C ILE A 84 5.82 -12.67 -21.01
N LEU A 85 5.80 -13.46 -22.08
CA LEU A 85 6.62 -14.68 -22.22
C LEU A 85 8.00 -14.41 -22.83
N GLU A 86 8.24 -13.20 -23.32
CA GLU A 86 9.51 -12.82 -23.93
C GLU A 86 10.46 -12.22 -22.88
N PRO A 87 11.80 -12.31 -23.08
CA PRO A 87 12.79 -11.75 -22.18
C PRO A 87 12.59 -10.26 -21.87
N GLU A 88 11.99 -9.53 -22.83
CA GLU A 88 11.66 -8.10 -22.76
C GLU A 88 10.43 -7.80 -21.87
N GLY A 89 9.55 -8.77 -21.61
CA GLY A 89 8.39 -8.61 -20.73
C GLY A 89 8.60 -9.06 -19.29
N ARG A 90 9.82 -9.46 -18.90
CA ARG A 90 10.14 -9.86 -17.51
C ARG A 90 9.79 -8.77 -16.49
N TRP A 91 9.97 -7.49 -16.83
CA TRP A 91 9.60 -6.37 -15.96
C TRP A 91 8.09 -6.37 -15.64
N LEU A 92 7.25 -6.73 -16.61
CA LEU A 92 5.80 -6.75 -16.48
C LEU A 92 5.36 -7.92 -15.59
N LEU A 93 5.96 -9.11 -15.76
CA LEU A 93 5.70 -10.25 -14.90
C LEU A 93 6.03 -9.94 -13.43
N ILE A 94 7.20 -9.33 -13.18
CA ILE A 94 7.63 -8.97 -11.83
C ILE A 94 6.71 -7.89 -11.25
N LYS A 95 6.35 -6.88 -12.05
CA LYS A 95 5.36 -5.88 -11.63
C LYS A 95 4.04 -6.53 -11.24
N LEU A 96 3.55 -7.51 -12.01
CA LEU A 96 2.31 -8.22 -11.68
C LEU A 96 2.44 -9.03 -10.38
N ILE A 97 3.59 -9.66 -10.12
CA ILE A 97 3.86 -10.31 -8.83
C ILE A 97 3.76 -9.30 -7.68
N PHE A 98 4.38 -8.12 -7.79
CA PHE A 98 4.27 -7.06 -6.78
C PHE A 98 2.84 -6.56 -6.61
N VAL A 99 2.06 -6.46 -7.69
CA VAL A 99 0.64 -6.09 -7.64
C VAL A 99 -0.17 -7.16 -6.89
N VAL A 100 0.07 -8.45 -7.14
CA VAL A 100 -0.58 -9.54 -6.40
C VAL A 100 -0.23 -9.47 -4.92
N LEU A 101 1.05 -9.28 -4.58
CA LEU A 101 1.49 -9.08 -3.20
C LEU A 101 0.85 -7.84 -2.55
N LEU A 102 0.66 -6.76 -3.30
CA LEU A 102 -0.04 -5.56 -2.84
C LEU A 102 -1.53 -5.85 -2.55
N TYR A 103 -2.20 -6.68 -3.35
CA TYR A 103 -3.56 -7.13 -3.03
C TYR A 103 -3.60 -7.99 -1.78
N VAL A 104 -2.65 -8.93 -1.61
CA VAL A 104 -2.52 -9.71 -0.35
C VAL A 104 -2.40 -8.75 0.83
N TYR A 105 -1.53 -7.75 0.73
CA TYR A 105 -1.39 -6.70 1.74
C TYR A 105 -2.71 -5.93 1.97
N HIS A 106 -3.41 -5.51 0.92
CA HIS A 106 -4.72 -4.86 1.03
C HIS A 106 -5.74 -5.73 1.81
N PHE A 107 -5.77 -7.05 1.56
CA PHE A 107 -6.61 -7.97 2.33
C PHE A 107 -6.17 -8.09 3.79
N THR A 108 -4.87 -8.05 4.08
CA THR A 108 -4.40 -8.01 5.48
C THR A 108 -4.87 -6.74 6.20
N LEU A 109 -4.82 -5.57 5.56
CA LEU A 109 -5.37 -4.33 6.11
C LEU A 109 -6.89 -4.43 6.30
N HIS A 110 -7.61 -5.06 5.38
CA HIS A 110 -9.04 -5.28 5.52
C HIS A 110 -9.36 -6.16 6.75
N LYS A 111 -8.54 -7.17 7.03
CA LYS A 111 -8.67 -8.02 8.23
C LYS A 111 -8.47 -7.19 9.50
N ILE A 112 -7.45 -6.33 9.55
CA ILE A 112 -7.20 -5.42 10.68
C ILE A 112 -8.38 -4.46 10.86
N PHE A 113 -8.84 -3.85 9.77
CA PHE A 113 -10.02 -2.98 9.78
C PHE A 113 -11.25 -3.67 10.39
N LYS A 114 -11.57 -4.90 9.97
CA LYS A 114 -12.69 -5.66 10.53
C LYS A 114 -12.51 -5.94 12.03
N GLN A 115 -11.28 -6.23 12.47
CA GLN A 115 -10.99 -6.44 13.90
C GLN A 115 -11.24 -5.16 14.70
N GLU A 116 -10.74 -4.01 14.25
CA GLU A 116 -10.97 -2.73 14.94
C GLU A 116 -12.44 -2.30 14.94
N MET A 117 -13.18 -2.57 13.86
CA MET A 117 -14.63 -2.32 13.83
C MET A 117 -15.36 -3.11 14.94
N ASN A 118 -14.93 -4.34 15.18
CA ASN A 118 -15.45 -5.22 16.23
C ASN A 118 -14.86 -4.91 17.63
N GLY A 119 -14.03 -3.87 17.77
CA GLY A 119 -13.43 -3.49 19.05
C GLY A 119 -12.25 -4.36 19.48
N ILE A 120 -11.70 -5.18 18.57
CA ILE A 120 -10.58 -6.08 18.84
C ILE A 120 -9.29 -5.41 18.34
N TYR A 121 -8.44 -4.98 19.27
CA TYR A 121 -7.15 -4.33 18.98
C TYR A 121 -5.99 -5.29 19.23
N LYS A 122 -5.57 -6.05 18.21
CA LYS A 122 -4.52 -7.08 18.33
C LYS A 122 -3.10 -6.56 18.15
N TYR A 123 -2.93 -5.45 17.43
CA TYR A 123 -1.62 -4.94 17.05
C TYR A 123 -1.24 -3.75 17.90
N THR A 124 0.05 -3.63 18.21
CA THR A 124 0.57 -2.46 18.91
C THR A 124 0.76 -1.29 17.95
N SER A 125 0.78 -0.06 18.48
CA SER A 125 1.02 1.16 17.69
C SER A 125 2.33 1.09 16.90
N GLN A 126 3.36 0.39 17.42
CA GLN A 126 4.60 0.20 16.70
C GLN A 126 4.48 -0.80 15.53
N GLN A 127 3.76 -1.91 15.72
CA GLN A 127 3.50 -2.85 14.63
C GLN A 127 2.69 -2.19 13.51
N LEU A 128 1.69 -1.38 13.85
CA LEU A 128 0.89 -0.65 12.88
C LEU A 128 1.68 0.43 12.12
N ARG A 129 2.69 1.04 12.76
CA ARG A 129 3.66 1.92 12.05
C ARG A 129 4.50 1.14 11.05
N MET A 130 4.93 -0.08 11.39
CA MET A 130 5.61 -0.94 10.41
C MET A 130 4.68 -1.28 9.24
N TRP A 131 3.42 -1.60 9.51
CA TRP A 131 2.41 -1.83 8.49
C TRP A 131 2.20 -0.62 7.58
N ASN A 132 2.30 0.61 8.09
CA ASN A 132 2.25 1.83 7.26
C ASN A 132 3.37 1.87 6.21
N GLU A 133 4.59 1.52 6.59
CA GLU A 133 5.74 1.59 5.69
C GLU A 133 5.74 0.53 4.60
N VAL A 134 5.03 -0.59 4.81
CA VAL A 134 4.83 -1.61 3.77
C VAL A 134 4.17 -1.00 2.52
N SER A 135 3.19 -0.08 2.69
CA SER A 135 2.59 0.66 1.57
C SER A 135 3.64 1.47 0.79
N THR A 136 4.58 2.11 1.50
CA THR A 136 5.66 2.91 0.90
C THR A 136 6.59 2.04 0.06
N VAL A 137 6.97 0.88 0.60
CA VAL A 137 7.82 -0.10 -0.11
C VAL A 137 7.16 -0.54 -1.41
N PHE A 138 5.88 -0.92 -1.37
CA PHE A 138 5.16 -1.32 -2.59
C PHE A 138 5.03 -0.19 -3.61
N LEU A 139 4.78 1.05 -3.16
CA LEU A 139 4.69 2.20 -4.06
C LEU A 139 6.00 2.38 -4.82
N VAL A 140 7.12 2.45 -4.12
CA VAL A 140 8.44 2.66 -4.74
C VAL A 140 8.79 1.49 -5.65
N ALA A 141 8.53 0.25 -5.23
CA ALA A 141 8.73 -0.93 -6.05
C ALA A 141 8.00 -0.86 -7.38
N ILE A 142 6.69 -0.64 -7.33
CA ILE A 142 5.80 -0.71 -8.49
C ILE A 142 6.06 0.47 -9.41
N VAL A 143 6.29 1.67 -8.87
CA VAL A 143 6.59 2.87 -9.67
C VAL A 143 7.95 2.76 -10.35
N THR A 144 9.00 2.35 -9.64
CA THR A 144 10.33 2.15 -10.23
C THR A 144 10.27 1.11 -11.35
N LEU A 145 9.63 -0.03 -11.13
CA LEU A 145 9.42 -1.04 -12.18
C LEU A 145 8.60 -0.51 -13.37
N ALA A 146 7.60 0.34 -13.10
CA ALA A 146 6.74 0.90 -14.14
C ALA A 146 7.39 2.02 -14.96
N VAL A 147 8.38 2.75 -14.42
CA VAL A 147 9.03 3.88 -15.08
C VAL A 147 10.36 3.46 -15.71
N VAL A 148 11.18 2.69 -14.98
CA VAL A 148 12.55 2.36 -15.42
C VAL A 148 12.56 1.32 -16.54
N LYS A 149 11.48 0.52 -16.70
CA LYS A 149 11.08 -0.43 -17.78
C LYS A 149 12.18 -1.20 -18.54
N GLN A 150 13.17 -0.51 -19.10
CA GLN A 150 14.14 -1.00 -20.07
C GLN A 150 15.54 -0.37 -19.98
N SER A 151 15.83 0.61 -19.12
CA SER A 151 17.06 1.42 -19.31
C SER A 151 18.35 0.92 -18.63
N GLU A 152 18.30 0.01 -17.65
CA GLU A 152 19.50 -0.52 -16.97
C GLU A 152 19.25 -1.93 -16.44
N SER A 153 20.33 -2.73 -16.34
CA SER A 153 20.29 -4.14 -15.90
C SER A 153 19.30 -4.36 -14.76
N PHE A 154 18.38 -5.30 -14.97
CA PHE A 154 17.39 -5.81 -14.00
C PHE A 154 17.92 -5.92 -12.56
N ILE A 155 19.21 -6.24 -12.41
CA ILE A 155 19.93 -6.35 -11.15
C ILE A 155 19.96 -5.02 -10.38
N TRP A 156 20.15 -3.89 -11.06
CA TRP A 156 20.18 -2.56 -10.43
C TRP A 156 18.81 -2.11 -9.92
N SER A 157 17.73 -2.50 -10.62
CA SER A 157 16.37 -2.24 -10.11
C SER A 157 16.06 -3.07 -8.87
N LEU A 158 16.49 -4.33 -8.84
CA LEU A 158 16.32 -5.20 -7.66
C LEU A 158 17.22 -4.76 -6.50
N ALA A 159 18.47 -4.40 -6.78
CA ALA A 159 19.42 -3.89 -5.79
C ALA A 159 18.97 -2.54 -5.23
N GLY A 160 18.43 -1.63 -6.07
CA GLY A 160 17.85 -0.36 -5.64
C GLY A 160 16.61 -0.55 -4.74
N LEU A 161 15.77 -1.54 -5.05
CA LEU A 161 14.63 -1.90 -4.20
C LEU A 161 15.08 -2.46 -2.84
N ILE A 162 16.02 -3.40 -2.84
CA ILE A 162 16.59 -3.97 -1.61
C ILE A 162 17.27 -2.88 -0.79
N GLY A 163 18.06 -2.01 -1.42
CA GLY A 163 18.68 -0.85 -0.79
C GLY A 163 17.66 0.11 -0.19
N PHE A 164 16.58 0.43 -0.91
CA PHE A 164 15.51 1.28 -0.41
C PHE A 164 14.77 0.66 0.79
N ILE A 165 14.48 -0.64 0.73
CA ILE A 165 13.89 -1.39 1.86
C ILE A 165 14.83 -1.34 3.07
N ILE A 166 16.13 -1.57 2.88
CA ILE A 166 17.13 -1.50 3.95
C ILE A 166 17.19 -0.10 4.55
N VAL A 167 17.16 0.96 3.73
CA VAL A 167 17.15 2.35 4.20
C VAL A 167 15.89 2.66 5.00
N LEU A 168 14.70 2.27 4.52
CA LEU A 168 13.45 2.43 5.26
C LEU A 168 13.48 1.69 6.60
N MET A 169 13.86 0.41 6.58
CA MET A 169 13.94 -0.42 7.79
C MET A 169 14.97 0.13 8.79
N SER A 170 16.09 0.66 8.30
CA SER A 170 17.12 1.31 9.12
C SER A 170 16.60 2.61 9.72
N ALA A 171 15.89 3.45 8.95
CA ALA A 171 15.26 4.67 9.43
C ALA A 171 14.24 4.37 10.54
N ILE A 172 13.47 3.29 10.42
CA ILE A 172 12.54 2.83 11.48
C ILE A 172 13.29 2.39 12.73
N LYS A 173 14.39 1.64 12.59
CA LYS A 173 15.20 1.18 13.72
C LYS A 173 15.85 2.37 14.45
N ILE A 174 16.35 3.35 13.70
CA ILE A 174 16.90 4.61 14.21
C ILE A 174 15.82 5.41 14.95
N TYR A 175 14.64 5.58 14.34
CA TYR A 175 13.51 6.26 14.99
C TYR A 175 13.08 5.56 16.29
N LYS A 176 13.06 4.22 16.30
CA LYS A 176 12.79 3.42 17.51
C LYS A 176 13.81 3.75 18.61
N ILE A 177 15.10 3.73 18.28
CA ILE A 177 16.21 3.99 19.23
C ILE A 177 16.12 5.40 19.82
N ILE A 178 15.82 6.40 18.99
CA ILE A 178 15.71 7.81 19.41
C ILE A 178 14.52 7.99 20.37
N ARG A 179 13.38 7.35 20.09
CA ARG A 179 12.21 7.42 20.98
C ARG A 179 12.42 6.69 22.30
N THR A 180 13.12 5.55 22.33
CA THR A 180 13.37 4.79 23.57
C THR A 180 14.45 5.42 24.46
N LYS A 181 15.25 6.36 23.94
CA LYS A 181 16.25 7.10 24.71
C LYS A 181 15.70 8.39 25.35
N LYS A 182 14.44 8.75 25.06
CA LYS A 182 13.77 9.92 25.59
C LYS A 182 12.70 9.50 26.59
#